data_AF-A0A6S6UA11-F1
#
_entry.id   AF-A0A6S6UA11-F1
#
_cell.length_a   1.000
_cell.length_b   1.000
_cell.length_c   1.000
_cell.angle_alpha   90.00
_cell.angle_beta   90.00
_cell.angle_gamma   90.00
#
_symmetry.space_group_name_H-M   'P 1'
#
loop_
_entity.id
_entity.type
_entity.pdbx_description
1 polymer ?
#
loop_
_entity_poly.entity_id
_entity_poly.type
_entity_poly.pdbx_seq_one_letter_code
_entity_poly.pdbx_strand_id
1 'polypeptide(L)'
;MVNNLYIKEILILLITSSFFLGCNEKNIEGSYIVLKDNKPFKSKGFYTTATFGKKNFSFSTGVGGTYEVNDKQVIMQGSFSNTLTIQEDNLLSDEWLLKKSTQEEIAILEAKAKKELVKNKPIIGDEKRVTKW
;
A
#
# COMPACT_ATOMS: atom_id res chain seq x y z
N MET A 1 -42.11 48.96 29.83
CA MET A 1 -41.01 49.93 29.74
C MET A 1 -39.70 49.17 29.50
N VAL A 2 -39.19 49.33 28.28
CA VAL A 2 -37.80 49.30 27.78
C VAL A 2 -36.76 48.34 28.41
N ASN A 3 -36.38 47.37 27.57
CA ASN A 3 -35.04 46.90 27.21
C ASN A 3 -33.88 47.14 28.19
N ASN A 4 -33.15 46.08 28.48
CA ASN A 4 -31.69 46.19 28.56
C ASN A 4 -31.02 45.07 27.77
N LEU A 5 -30.33 45.52 26.72
CA LEU A 5 -29.34 44.81 25.92
C LEU A 5 -28.12 44.45 26.79
N TYR A 6 -27.19 43.68 26.20
CA TYR A 6 -25.91 43.16 26.74
C TYR A 6 -26.13 41.85 27.51
N ILE A 7 -25.74 40.69 26.98
CA ILE A 7 -24.35 40.35 26.67
C ILE A 7 -24.27 39.58 25.34
N LYS A 8 -23.57 40.20 24.40
CA LYS A 8 -22.96 39.59 23.22
C LYS A 8 -21.79 38.72 23.68
N GLU A 9 -21.63 37.57 23.02
CA GLU A 9 -20.44 36.70 22.98
C GLU A 9 -20.23 35.65 24.09
N ILE A 10 -19.62 34.54 23.66
CA ILE A 10 -19.29 33.26 24.33
C ILE A 10 -20.31 32.17 23.95
N LEU A 11 -20.22 31.57 22.75
CA LEU A 11 -19.23 30.55 22.34
C LEU A 11 -19.22 29.36 23.32
N ILE A 12 -19.12 28.16 22.76
CA ILE A 12 -18.56 26.93 23.35
C ILE A 12 -19.60 25.80 23.59
N LEU A 13 -19.46 24.79 22.73
CA LEU A 13 -19.81 23.38 22.89
C LEU A 13 -21.29 22.96 22.86
N LEU A 14 -21.84 22.94 21.66
CA LEU A 14 -22.66 21.81 21.20
C LEU A 14 -21.77 20.86 20.38
N ILE A 15 -20.79 20.25 21.04
CA ILE A 15 -20.06 19.08 20.53
C ILE A 15 -20.41 17.92 21.46
N THR A 16 -21.65 17.44 21.35
CA THR A 16 -22.08 16.20 21.95
C THR A 16 -22.67 15.34 20.83
N SER A 17 -21.79 14.75 20.03
CA SER A 17 -22.20 13.64 19.18
C SER A 17 -21.11 12.58 19.20
N SER A 18 -21.41 11.58 20.02
CA SER A 18 -20.98 10.20 19.82
C SER A 18 -19.51 9.91 20.13
N PHE A 19 -19.28 9.52 21.38
CA PHE A 19 -18.55 8.30 21.71
C PHE A 19 -18.13 7.45 20.49
N PHE A 20 -16.94 7.71 19.95
CA PHE A 20 -16.15 6.69 19.25
C PHE A 20 -15.55 5.76 20.31
N LEU A 21 -16.39 4.97 20.95
CA LEU A 21 -15.96 3.83 21.74
C LEU A 21 -16.41 2.57 21.02
N GLY A 22 -15.43 1.85 20.47
CA GLY A 22 -15.55 0.40 20.30
C GLY A 22 -15.65 -0.11 18.86
N CYS A 23 -14.57 0.01 18.11
CA CYS A 23 -13.89 -1.17 17.59
C CYS A 23 -12.53 -0.74 17.05
N ASN A 24 -11.45 -1.28 17.61
CA ASN A 24 -10.14 -1.25 16.97
C ASN A 24 -10.22 -2.18 15.74
N GLU A 25 -10.99 -1.80 14.71
CA GLU A 25 -10.82 -2.39 13.39
C GLU A 25 -9.38 -2.07 13.00
N LYS A 26 -8.52 -3.10 13.05
CA LYS A 26 -7.15 -2.97 12.56
C LYS A 26 -7.27 -2.58 11.10
N ASN A 27 -6.99 -1.30 10.83
CA ASN A 27 -7.16 -0.74 9.50
C ASN A 27 -6.04 -1.31 8.59
N ILE A 28 -6.42 -2.30 7.78
CA ILE A 28 -5.52 -2.91 6.80
C ILE A 28 -5.43 -2.12 5.50
N GLU A 29 -6.16 -1.02 5.36
CA GLU A 29 -6.03 -0.15 4.19
C GLU A 29 -4.62 0.43 4.10
N GLY A 30 -4.12 0.52 2.86
CA GLY A 30 -2.80 1.07 2.59
C GLY A 30 -2.09 0.36 1.44
N SER A 31 -0.81 0.71 1.30
CA SER A 31 0.08 0.13 0.30
C SER A 31 1.14 -0.74 0.98
N TYR A 32 1.52 -1.81 0.31
CA TYR A 32 2.40 -2.83 0.85
C TYR A 32 3.44 -3.22 -0.19
N ILE A 33 4.67 -3.44 0.26
CA ILE A 33 5.70 -4.08 -0.53
C ILE A 33 5.61 -5.59 -0.26
N VAL A 34 5.53 -6.39 -1.33
CA VAL A 34 5.53 -7.84 -1.21
C VAL A 34 6.97 -8.33 -1.05
N LEU A 35 7.25 -9.05 0.02
CA LEU A 35 8.54 -9.64 0.33
C LEU A 35 8.46 -11.16 0.22
N LYS A 36 9.50 -11.78 -0.35
CA LYS A 36 9.78 -13.22 -0.31
C LYS A 36 11.15 -13.42 0.33
N ASP A 37 11.26 -14.32 1.30
CA ASP A 37 12.52 -14.56 2.02
C ASP A 37 13.15 -13.25 2.56
N ASN A 38 12.31 -12.34 3.09
CA ASN A 38 12.67 -11.00 3.57
C ASN A 38 13.30 -10.06 2.53
N LYS A 39 13.11 -10.33 1.23
CA LYS A 39 13.56 -9.47 0.13
C LYS A 39 12.39 -9.00 -0.73
N PRO A 40 12.40 -7.75 -1.23
CA PRO A 40 11.33 -7.28 -2.11
C PRO A 40 11.20 -8.14 -3.37
N PHE A 41 10.02 -8.72 -3.54
CA PHE A 41 9.72 -9.62 -4.65
C PHE A 41 9.66 -8.84 -5.96
N LYS A 42 10.35 -9.35 -6.98
CA LYS A 42 10.34 -8.78 -8.32
C LYS A 42 9.61 -9.71 -9.29
N SER A 43 8.68 -9.16 -10.06
CA SER A 43 8.05 -9.82 -11.19
C SER A 43 8.29 -8.98 -12.44
N LYS A 44 8.80 -9.60 -13.51
CA LYS A 44 9.04 -8.94 -14.81
C LYS A 44 9.87 -7.63 -14.72
N GLY A 45 10.84 -7.58 -13.80
CA GLY A 45 11.74 -6.42 -13.64
C GLY A 45 11.22 -5.30 -12.74
N PHE A 46 9.99 -5.40 -12.23
CA PHE A 46 9.40 -4.44 -11.30
C PHE A 46 9.15 -5.07 -9.95
N TYR A 47 9.20 -4.27 -8.88
CA TYR A 47 8.84 -4.74 -7.55
C TYR A 47 7.33 -4.94 -7.45
N THR A 48 6.93 -6.02 -6.79
CA THR A 48 5.53 -6.33 -6.58
C THR A 48 5.03 -5.58 -5.36
N THR A 49 3.99 -4.79 -5.55
CA THR A 49 3.29 -4.06 -4.49
C THR A 49 1.85 -4.54 -4.43
N ALA A 50 1.24 -4.40 -3.25
CA ALA A 50 -0.18 -4.65 -3.02
C ALA A 50 -0.83 -3.38 -2.46
N THR A 51 -2.06 -3.11 -2.85
CA THR A 51 -2.86 -2.01 -2.34
C THR A 51 -4.17 -2.58 -1.81
N PHE A 52 -4.49 -2.27 -0.55
CA PHE A 52 -5.76 -2.61 0.09
C PHE A 52 -6.55 -1.32 0.24
N GLY A 53 -7.70 -1.24 -0.44
CA GLY A 53 -8.72 -0.22 -0.23
C GLY A 53 -9.78 -0.73 0.76
N LYS A 54 -10.95 -0.09 0.80
CA LYS A 54 -11.97 -0.36 1.83
C LYS A 54 -12.51 -1.79 1.87
N LYS A 55 -12.59 -2.46 0.72
CA LYS A 55 -13.09 -3.86 0.59
C LYS A 55 -12.40 -4.65 -0.52
N ASN A 56 -11.43 -4.01 -1.17
CA ASN A 56 -10.80 -4.52 -2.39
C ASN A 56 -9.29 -4.48 -2.25
N PHE A 57 -8.63 -5.37 -2.96
CA PHE A 57 -7.19 -5.38 -3.06
C PHE A 57 -6.76 -5.47 -4.52
N SER A 58 -5.57 -4.96 -4.81
CA SER A 58 -4.90 -5.11 -6.10
C SER A 58 -3.41 -5.29 -5.90
N PHE A 59 -2.79 -6.04 -6.78
CA PHE A 59 -1.35 -6.18 -6.91
C PHE A 59 -0.87 -5.47 -8.18
N SER A 60 0.35 -4.94 -8.18
CA SER A 60 0.95 -4.32 -9.35
C SER A 60 1.14 -5.29 -10.54
N THR A 61 1.01 -6.59 -10.31
CA THR A 61 1.00 -7.63 -11.35
C THR A 61 -0.34 -7.71 -12.12
N GLY A 62 -1.37 -6.98 -11.69
CA GLY A 62 -2.72 -6.98 -12.26
C GLY A 62 -3.70 -7.95 -11.58
N VAL A 63 -3.24 -8.71 -10.59
CA VAL A 63 -4.11 -9.58 -9.76
C VAL A 63 -4.90 -8.72 -8.78
N GLY A 64 -6.19 -8.99 -8.60
CA GLY A 64 -7.01 -8.26 -7.64
C GLY A 64 -8.30 -9.00 -7.28
N GLY A 65 -9.01 -8.43 -6.31
CA GLY A 65 -10.22 -9.01 -5.77
C GLY A 65 -10.80 -8.23 -4.59
N THR A 66 -11.61 -8.91 -3.81
CA THR A 66 -12.20 -8.42 -2.55
C THR A 66 -11.54 -9.11 -1.37
N TYR A 67 -11.65 -8.50 -0.19
CA TYR A 67 -11.20 -9.15 1.04
C TYR A 67 -12.18 -8.92 2.18
N GLU A 68 -12.11 -9.80 3.16
CA GLU A 68 -12.78 -9.69 4.45
C GLU A 68 -11.76 -9.79 5.58
N VAL A 69 -12.01 -9.10 6.69
CA VAL A 69 -11.17 -9.16 7.89
C VAL A 69 -11.91 -9.94 8.95
N ASN A 70 -11.30 -11.03 9.42
CA ASN A 70 -11.81 -11.84 10.51
C ASN A 70 -10.76 -11.89 11.63
N ASP A 71 -11.00 -11.17 12.73
CA ASP A 71 -10.10 -11.03 13.87
C ASP A 71 -8.66 -10.63 13.50
N LYS A 72 -7.79 -11.62 13.31
CA LYS A 72 -6.36 -11.46 12.97
C LYS A 72 -6.05 -11.97 11.58
N GLN A 73 -7.04 -12.21 10.74
CA GLN A 73 -6.88 -12.75 9.40
C GLN A 73 -7.55 -11.84 8.37
N VAL A 74 -6.93 -11.76 7.21
CA VAL A 74 -7.46 -11.14 6.00
C VAL A 74 -7.70 -12.26 4.99
N ILE A 75 -8.95 -12.48 4.64
CA ILE A 75 -9.37 -13.52 3.70
C ILE A 75 -9.58 -12.84 2.35
N MET A 76 -8.71 -13.14 1.39
CA MET A 76 -8.72 -12.56 0.05
C MET A 76 -9.48 -13.49 -0.91
N GLN A 77 -10.32 -12.91 -1.76
CA GLN A 77 -11.11 -13.62 -2.76
C GLN A 77 -11.05 -12.87 -4.11
N GLY A 78 -10.91 -13.59 -5.22
CA GLY A 78 -10.91 -12.99 -6.55
C GLY A 78 -10.05 -13.77 -7.54
N SER A 79 -9.23 -13.06 -8.31
CA SER A 79 -8.29 -13.69 -9.26
C SER A 79 -7.21 -14.54 -8.56
N PHE A 80 -7.07 -14.36 -7.25
CA PHE A 80 -6.22 -15.10 -6.35
C PHE A 80 -6.91 -15.12 -4.99
N SER A 81 -6.95 -16.29 -4.37
CA SER A 81 -7.51 -16.49 -3.03
C SER A 81 -6.41 -16.89 -2.07
N ASN A 82 -6.32 -16.19 -0.95
CA ASN A 82 -5.34 -16.48 0.08
C ASN A 82 -5.81 -15.94 1.44
N THR A 83 -5.27 -16.48 2.51
CA THR A 83 -5.50 -15.99 3.86
C THR A 83 -4.21 -15.42 4.41
N LEU A 84 -4.23 -14.15 4.81
CA LEU A 84 -3.10 -13.47 5.42
C LEU A 84 -3.35 -13.30 6.91
N THR A 85 -2.32 -13.48 7.73
CA THR A 85 -2.35 -13.16 9.16
C THR A 85 -1.90 -11.73 9.38
N ILE A 86 -2.65 -10.97 10.17
CA ILE A 86 -2.33 -9.59 10.55
C ILE A 86 -1.33 -9.63 11.70
N GLN A 87 -0.11 -9.19 11.43
CA GLN A 87 0.97 -9.05 12.40
C GLN A 87 1.37 -7.58 12.49
N GLU A 88 0.97 -6.93 13.58
CA GLU A 88 1.10 -5.47 13.74
C GLU A 88 0.40 -4.75 12.57
N ASP A 89 1.17 -4.03 11.75
CA ASP A 89 0.72 -3.34 10.54
C ASP A 89 0.95 -4.17 9.25
N ASN A 90 1.58 -5.34 9.34
CA ASN A 90 1.95 -6.16 8.19
C ASN A 90 0.98 -7.33 7.99
N LEU A 91 0.97 -7.89 6.78
CA LEU A 91 0.17 -9.07 6.45
C LEU A 91 1.10 -10.22 6.04
N LEU A 92 0.97 -11.37 6.71
CA LEU A 92 1.83 -12.53 6.54
C LEU A 92 1.06 -13.70 5.94
N SER A 93 1.64 -14.36 4.94
CA SER A 93 1.22 -15.68 4.47
C SER A 93 2.38 -16.66 4.59
N ASP A 94 2.13 -17.92 4.27
CA ASP A 94 3.16 -18.97 4.27
C ASP A 94 4.34 -18.64 3.35
N GLU A 95 4.08 -17.93 2.24
CA GLU A 95 5.09 -17.64 1.22
C GLU A 95 5.56 -16.18 1.18
N TRP A 96 4.71 -15.25 1.64
CA TRP A 96 4.89 -13.82 1.41
C TRP A 96 4.66 -13.00 2.68
N LEU A 97 5.48 -11.98 2.87
CA LEU A 97 5.27 -10.91 3.84
C LEU A 97 4.93 -9.62 3.08
N LEU A 98 3.73 -9.12 3.28
CA LEU A 98 3.29 -7.82 2.80
C LEU A 98 3.62 -6.80 3.89
N LYS A 99 4.73 -6.09 3.69
CA LYS A 99 5.18 -5.05 4.61
C LYS A 99 4.43 -3.76 4.31
N LYS A 100 3.74 -3.17 5.28
CA LYS A 100 3.07 -1.87 5.08
C LYS A 100 4.13 -0.81 4.76
N SER A 101 3.86 0.01 3.77
CA SER A 101 4.84 0.97 3.26
C SER A 101 4.16 2.24 2.77
N THR A 102 4.88 3.35 2.87
CA THR A 102 4.41 4.63 2.37
C THR A 102 4.56 4.72 0.85
N GLN A 103 3.86 5.67 0.23
CA GLN A 103 4.03 5.96 -1.20
C GLN A 103 5.47 6.38 -1.53
N GLU A 104 6.15 7.08 -0.61
CA GLU A 104 7.54 7.50 -0.77
C GLU A 104 8.49 6.30 -0.80
N GLU A 105 8.33 5.34 0.11
CA GLU A 105 9.14 4.12 0.14
C GLU A 105 8.97 3.28 -1.12
N ILE A 106 7.73 3.15 -1.61
CA ILE A 106 7.42 2.46 -2.86
C ILE A 106 8.07 3.19 -4.04
N ALA A 107 7.96 4.52 -4.12
CA ALA A 107 8.57 5.32 -5.17
C ALA A 107 10.10 5.19 -5.21
N ILE A 108 10.76 5.17 -4.05
CA ILE A 108 12.21 4.94 -3.94
C ILE A 108 12.57 3.56 -4.50
N LEU A 109 11.79 2.54 -4.14
CA LEU A 109 12.00 1.17 -4.59
C LEU A 109 11.83 1.05 -6.12
N GLU A 110 10.79 1.65 -6.68
CA GLU A 110 10.57 1.71 -8.12
C GLU A 110 11.67 2.49 -8.86
N ALA A 111 12.12 3.63 -8.32
CA ALA A 111 13.24 4.39 -8.87
C ALA A 111 14.54 3.57 -8.88
N LYS A 112 14.77 2.75 -7.84
CA LYS A 112 15.90 1.82 -7.78
C LYS A 112 15.81 0.75 -8.86
N ALA A 113 14.63 0.14 -9.07
CA ALA A 113 14.42 -0.83 -10.14
C ALA A 113 14.70 -0.23 -11.53
N LYS A 114 14.22 0.99 -11.78
CA LYS A 114 14.48 1.73 -13.04
C LYS A 114 15.98 1.96 -13.26
N LYS A 115 16.73 2.35 -12.22
CA LYS A 115 18.18 2.52 -12.30
C LYS A 115 18.93 1.21 -12.58
N GLU A 116 18.50 0.09 -12.00
CA GLU A 116 19.08 -1.23 -12.27
C GLU A 116 18.80 -1.71 -13.71
N LEU A 117 17.59 -1.46 -14.24
CA LEU A 117 17.24 -1.74 -15.64
C LEU A 117 18.12 -0.96 -16.63
N VAL A 118 18.44 0.30 -16.32
CA VAL A 118 19.32 1.13 -17.16
C VAL A 118 20.76 0.61 -17.15
N LYS A 119 21.28 0.16 -15.99
CA LYS A 119 22.63 -0.40 -15.88
C LYS A 119 22.81 -1.74 -16.58
N ASN A 120 21.75 -2.57 -16.61
CA ASN A 120 21.78 -3.90 -17.22
C ASN A 120 21.25 -3.92 -18.67
N LYS A 121 21.05 -2.76 -19.29
CA LYS A 121 20.76 -2.71 -20.72
C LYS A 121 21.99 -3.27 -21.45
N PRO A 122 21.88 -4.31 -22.29
CA PRO A 122 23.00 -4.74 -23.10
C PRO A 122 23.42 -3.53 -23.94
N ILE A 123 24.72 -3.24 -23.93
CA ILE A 123 25.34 -2.34 -24.89
C ILE A 123 25.10 -3.01 -26.24
N ILE A 124 24.02 -2.65 -26.92
CA ILE A 124 23.76 -3.06 -28.29
C ILE A 124 24.84 -2.35 -29.10
N GLY A 125 25.89 -3.11 -29.40
CA GLY A 125 26.83 -2.89 -30.49
C GLY A 125 27.58 -1.56 -30.47
N ASP A 126 28.86 -1.63 -30.10
CA ASP A 126 29.89 -1.00 -30.93
C ASP A 126 29.63 -1.39 -32.39
N GLU A 127 29.00 -0.49 -33.14
CA GLU A 127 28.94 -0.55 -34.58
C GLU A 127 30.38 -0.45 -35.07
N LYS A 128 30.98 -1.62 -35.32
CA LYS A 128 32.26 -1.77 -36.03
C LYS A 128 32.13 -1.07 -37.38
N ARG A 129 32.44 0.23 -37.44
CA ARG A 129 32.90 0.87 -38.68
C ARG A 129 34.32 0.39 -38.97
N VAL A 130 34.42 -0.85 -39.44
CA VAL A 130 35.54 -1.26 -40.26
C VAL A 130 35.19 -0.81 -41.68
N THR A 131 35.52 0.43 -42.01
CA THR A 131 35.60 0.87 -43.40
C THR A 131 36.72 0.05 -44.04
N LYS A 132 36.34 -0.91 -44.89
CA LYS A 132 37.26 -1.59 -45.81
C LYS A 132 36.78 -1.29 -47.23
N TRP A 133 37.76 -0.88 -48.04
CA TRP A 133 37.74 -0.48 -49.46
C TRP A 133 37.48 1.00 -49.71
#